data_AF-A0A6H0ZPD3-F1
#
_entry.id   AF-A0A6H0ZPD3-F1
#
_cell.length_a   1.000
_cell.length_b   1.000
_cell.length_c   1.000
_cell.angle_alpha   90.00
_cell.angle_beta   90.00
_cell.angle_gamma   90.00
#
_symmetry.space_group_name_H-M   'P 1'
#
loop_
_entity.id
_entity.type
_entity.pdbx_description
1 polymer ?
#
loop_
_entity_poly.entity_id
_entity_poly.type
_entity_poly.pdbx_seq_one_letter_code
_entity_poly.pdbx_strand_id
1 'polypeptide(L)'
;MDKANKTAIIIRGTITAVLFFAGFAFPLIWIAAAFFAYTTYNAFPDPEPDTPENMYRPRQSAITVENPDWRERFLLACESPAETAFLKAMIDDYGLKPNNGILIGSGIELDMQTEYNPYRLDFLINKWLVVEVDGAEWHSSQEAVERDGIRDEFFKAKGFSVLRIPAKTVFQTPTKAVDMVRAAIARGRPPQKVVVKSPPISVAKTFTNSAKSAGKFLDDLDAHVTKATAIDKAIGPAKQAFSTEKTVVDSAMKTARQAVDLEAQLAADPNLRKHFDAAHAELEELMQSTKTKYGRDKPEEPTTITISPITRPASHPDSNINAAILLAYLNLTGDRARYFNDVRAQISNDPRLSSHVKEHLERLGCHAVWAEIATTPKTLSIP
;
A
#
# COMPACT_ATOMS: atom_id res chain seq x y z
N MET A 1 -0.35 27.49 14.85
CA MET A 1 -0.33 28.40 13.66
C MET A 1 -0.18 29.84 14.13
N ASP A 2 0.94 30.48 13.80
CA ASP A 2 1.29 31.85 14.21
C ASP A 2 0.34 32.92 13.62
N LYS A 3 0.17 34.05 14.31
CA LYS A 3 -0.73 35.16 13.95
C LYS A 3 -0.39 35.74 12.58
N ALA A 4 0.91 35.84 12.25
CA ALA A 4 1.38 36.32 10.95
C ALA A 4 0.97 35.37 9.80
N ASN A 5 1.02 34.05 10.02
CA ASN A 5 0.64 33.07 9.01
C ASN A 5 -0.89 33.05 8.78
N LYS A 6 -1.68 33.22 9.84
CA LYS A 6 -3.14 33.40 9.74
C LYS A 6 -3.53 34.61 8.89
N THR A 7 -2.90 35.76 9.14
CA THR A 7 -3.17 36.99 8.37
C THR A 7 -2.77 36.83 6.91
N ALA A 8 -1.64 36.17 6.61
CA ALA A 8 -1.22 35.90 5.24
C ALA A 8 -2.17 34.97 4.48
N ILE A 9 -2.69 33.92 5.12
CA ILE A 9 -3.67 33.00 4.52
C ILE A 9 -4.99 33.72 4.20
N ILE A 10 -5.47 34.56 5.12
CA ILE A 10 -6.69 35.35 4.91
C ILE A 10 -6.53 36.29 3.72
N ILE A 11 -5.44 37.07 3.67
CA ILE A 11 -5.18 38.01 2.57
C ILE A 11 -5.11 37.30 1.22
N ARG A 12 -4.40 36.17 1.13
CA ARG A 12 -4.26 35.40 -0.12
C ARG A 12 -5.59 34.75 -0.53
N GLY A 13 -6.39 34.27 0.42
CA GLY A 13 -7.74 33.76 0.16
C GLY A 13 -8.68 34.84 -0.38
N THR A 14 -8.65 36.04 0.18
CA THR A 14 -9.44 37.18 -0.32
C THR A 14 -9.02 37.58 -1.73
N ILE A 15 -7.71 37.68 -2.01
CA ILE A 15 -7.19 37.97 -3.36
C ILE A 15 -7.61 36.89 -4.37
N THR A 16 -7.54 35.62 -3.98
CA THR A 16 -7.96 34.48 -4.82
C THR A 16 -9.44 34.59 -5.22
N ALA A 17 -10.32 34.91 -4.27
CA ALA A 17 -11.75 35.05 -4.54
C ALA A 17 -12.04 36.22 -5.51
N VAL A 18 -11.39 37.37 -5.31
CA VAL A 18 -11.55 38.54 -6.20
C VAL A 18 -11.10 38.23 -7.62
N LEU A 19 -9.94 37.58 -7.79
CA LEU A 19 -9.40 37.20 -9.10
C LEU A 19 -10.28 36.14 -9.79
N PHE A 20 -10.85 35.21 -9.04
CA PHE A 20 -11.75 34.19 -9.58
C PHE A 20 -13.01 34.81 -10.22
N PHE A 21 -13.63 35.77 -9.54
CA PHE A 21 -14.80 36.48 -10.08
C PHE A 21 -14.44 37.43 -11.24
N ALA A 22 -13.29 38.09 -11.18
CA ALA A 22 -12.79 38.91 -12.30
C ALA A 22 -12.50 38.08 -13.56
N GLY A 23 -12.17 36.79 -13.39
CA GLY A 23 -11.94 35.85 -14.50
C GLY A 23 -13.15 35.61 -15.39
N PHE A 24 -14.38 35.83 -14.91
CA PHE A 24 -15.58 35.78 -15.75
C PHE A 24 -15.64 36.90 -16.80
N ALA A 25 -15.03 38.05 -16.51
CA ALA A 25 -14.88 39.15 -17.46
C ALA A 25 -13.58 39.03 -18.29
N PHE A 26 -12.52 38.47 -17.70
CA PHE A 26 -11.21 38.32 -18.33
C PHE A 26 -10.59 36.93 -18.03
N PRO A 27 -10.80 35.93 -18.91
CA PRO A 27 -10.47 34.52 -18.64
C PRO A 27 -9.01 34.24 -18.26
N LEU A 28 -8.05 35.06 -18.71
CA LEU A 28 -6.63 34.91 -18.35
C LEU A 28 -6.34 35.17 -16.85
N ILE A 29 -7.23 35.88 -16.15
CA ILE A 29 -7.09 36.16 -14.72
C ILE A 29 -7.28 34.87 -13.87
N TRP A 30 -7.90 33.81 -14.41
CA TRP A 30 -7.97 32.53 -13.73
C TRP A 30 -6.61 31.88 -13.50
N ILE A 31 -5.60 32.19 -14.31
CA ILE A 31 -4.21 31.72 -14.08
C ILE A 31 -3.64 32.36 -12.82
N ALA A 32 -3.88 33.66 -12.61
CA ALA A 32 -3.48 34.36 -11.39
C ALA A 32 -4.27 33.86 -10.17
N ALA A 33 -5.58 33.61 -10.32
CA ALA A 33 -6.40 33.00 -9.27
C ALA A 33 -5.88 31.61 -8.88
N ALA A 34 -5.50 30.78 -9.85
CA ALA A 34 -4.91 29.46 -9.61
C ALA A 34 -3.56 29.54 -8.88
N PHE A 35 -2.71 30.52 -9.23
CA PHE A 35 -1.43 30.75 -8.54
C PHE A 35 -1.63 31.15 -7.06
N PHE A 36 -2.55 32.09 -6.78
CA PHE A 36 -2.84 32.49 -5.39
C PHE A 36 -3.57 31.38 -4.60
N ALA A 37 -4.42 30.58 -5.25
CA ALA A 37 -5.02 29.40 -4.65
C ALA A 37 -3.95 28.37 -4.26
N TYR A 38 -3.01 28.06 -5.16
CA TYR A 38 -1.91 27.12 -4.93
C TYR A 38 -0.98 27.58 -3.80
N THR A 39 -0.62 28.86 -3.77
CA THR A 39 0.24 29.42 -2.70
C THR A 39 -0.48 29.55 -1.36
N THR A 40 -1.81 29.64 -1.34
CA THR A 40 -2.62 29.56 -0.11
C THR A 40 -2.71 28.12 0.38
N TYR A 41 -2.94 27.17 -0.53
CA TYR A 41 -2.94 25.74 -0.24
C TYR A 41 -1.62 25.28 0.40
N ASN A 42 -0.49 25.66 -0.19
CA ASN A 42 0.85 25.35 0.36
C ASN A 42 1.21 26.11 1.66
N ALA A 43 0.42 27.12 2.04
CA ALA A 43 0.62 27.86 3.29
C ALA A 43 -0.16 27.25 4.46
N PHE A 44 -1.14 26.37 4.18
CA PHE A 44 -1.67 25.50 5.22
C PHE A 44 -0.58 24.53 5.66
N PRO A 45 -0.35 24.38 6.99
CA PRO A 45 0.54 23.35 7.46
C PRO A 45 0.01 21.98 6.99
N ASP A 46 0.89 21.17 6.38
CA ASP A 46 0.59 19.75 6.15
C ASP A 46 0.12 19.14 7.48
N PRO A 47 -0.87 18.22 7.48
CA PRO A 47 -1.20 17.47 8.68
C PRO A 47 0.10 16.87 9.25
N GLU A 48 0.27 16.92 10.58
CA GLU A 48 1.49 16.43 11.22
C GLU A 48 1.84 15.04 10.68
N PRO A 49 3.12 14.78 10.34
CA PRO A 49 3.49 13.49 9.82
C PRO A 49 3.07 12.42 10.82
N ASP A 50 2.44 11.39 10.27
CA ASP A 50 2.11 10.13 10.92
C ASP A 50 3.35 9.56 11.64
N THR A 51 3.52 9.91 12.92
CA THR A 51 4.55 9.38 13.83
C THR A 51 3.93 8.37 14.79
N PRO A 52 4.69 7.37 15.28
CA PRO A 52 4.19 6.43 16.29
C PRO A 52 3.50 7.11 17.48
N GLU A 53 4.00 8.29 17.86
CA GLU A 53 3.45 9.12 18.94
C GLU A 53 2.10 9.77 18.60
N ASN A 54 1.91 10.24 17.36
CA ASN A 54 0.72 10.99 16.94
C ASN A 54 -0.39 10.11 16.34
N MET A 55 -0.04 8.88 15.95
CA MET A 55 -0.99 7.91 15.38
C MET A 55 -1.59 6.98 16.44
N TYR A 56 -1.07 7.05 17.65
CA TYR A 56 -1.52 6.25 18.78
C TYR A 56 -2.66 6.95 19.53
N ARG A 57 -3.82 6.27 19.67
CA ARG A 57 -4.84 6.66 20.64
C ARG A 57 -4.85 5.65 21.79
N PRO A 58 -4.46 6.05 23.01
CA PRO A 58 -4.52 5.14 24.15
C PRO A 58 -5.96 4.74 24.43
N ARG A 59 -6.16 3.48 24.83
CA ARG A 59 -7.42 3.03 25.40
C ARG A 59 -7.70 3.84 26.66
N GLN A 60 -8.65 4.77 26.59
CA GLN A 60 -9.07 5.52 27.77
C GLN A 60 -9.78 4.54 28.72
N SER A 61 -9.11 4.19 29.81
CA SER A 61 -9.66 3.35 30.87
C SER A 61 -9.43 4.03 32.21
N ALA A 62 -10.49 4.12 33.02
CA ALA A 62 -10.42 4.64 34.38
C ALA A 62 -9.86 3.62 35.39
N ILE A 63 -9.30 2.50 34.91
CA ILE A 63 -8.72 1.46 35.76
C ILE A 63 -7.37 1.94 36.29
N THR A 64 -7.29 1.99 37.61
CA THR A 64 -6.10 2.35 38.39
C THR A 64 -5.73 1.22 39.36
N VAL A 65 -4.57 1.34 40.03
CA VAL A 65 -4.03 0.34 40.96
C VAL A 65 -4.95 0.09 42.15
N GLU A 66 -5.78 1.07 42.51
CA GLU A 66 -6.74 1.01 43.61
C GLU A 66 -7.90 0.04 43.34
N ASN A 67 -8.12 -0.36 42.08
CA ASN A 67 -9.14 -1.36 41.75
C ASN A 67 -8.58 -2.77 42.04
N PRO A 68 -9.09 -3.53 43.02
CA PRO A 68 -8.49 -4.80 43.43
C PRO A 68 -8.47 -5.86 42.31
N ASP A 69 -9.34 -5.72 41.31
CA ASP A 69 -9.50 -6.61 40.15
C ASP A 69 -8.79 -6.09 38.88
N TRP A 70 -7.98 -5.02 38.98
CA TRP A 70 -7.35 -4.41 37.80
C TRP A 70 -6.60 -5.44 36.95
N ARG A 71 -5.87 -6.36 37.59
CA ARG A 71 -5.06 -7.37 36.91
C ARG A 71 -5.91 -8.32 36.08
N GLU A 72 -7.04 -8.76 36.61
CA GLU A 72 -7.98 -9.64 35.92
C GLU A 72 -8.61 -8.94 34.71
N ARG A 73 -8.97 -7.66 34.84
CA ARG A 73 -9.53 -6.88 33.73
C ARG A 73 -8.57 -6.73 32.55
N PHE A 74 -7.29 -6.50 32.82
CA PHE A 74 -6.27 -6.45 31.76
C PHE A 74 -6.09 -7.83 31.11
N LEU A 75 -6.08 -8.91 31.89
CA LEU A 75 -5.97 -10.27 31.35
C LEU A 75 -7.19 -10.69 30.52
N LEU A 76 -8.40 -10.26 30.89
CA LEU A 76 -9.64 -10.49 30.14
C LEU A 76 -9.68 -9.74 28.80
N ALA A 77 -8.86 -8.70 28.63
CA ALA A 77 -8.73 -8.00 27.37
C ALA A 77 -7.85 -8.74 26.36
N CYS A 78 -7.06 -9.73 26.76
CA CYS A 78 -6.32 -10.59 25.83
C CYS A 78 -7.28 -11.49 25.04
N GLU A 79 -7.02 -11.70 23.76
CA GLU A 79 -7.87 -12.51 22.88
C GLU A 79 -7.42 -13.97 22.78
N SER A 80 -6.23 -14.28 23.29
CA SER A 80 -5.70 -15.64 23.32
C SER A 80 -5.05 -16.01 24.66
N PRO A 81 -5.03 -17.30 25.03
CA PRO A 81 -4.31 -17.76 26.22
C PRO A 81 -2.80 -17.45 26.18
N ALA A 82 -2.23 -17.33 24.97
CA ALA A 82 -0.83 -17.00 24.78
C ALA A 82 -0.58 -15.53 25.12
N GLU A 83 -1.40 -14.60 24.64
CA GLU A 83 -1.35 -13.19 25.05
C GLU A 83 -1.54 -13.04 26.56
N THR A 84 -2.49 -13.77 27.16
CA THR A 84 -2.71 -13.75 28.62
C THR A 84 -1.46 -14.19 29.38
N ALA A 85 -0.82 -15.29 28.95
CA ALA A 85 0.39 -15.80 29.57
C ALA A 85 1.58 -14.84 29.41
N PHE A 86 1.71 -14.23 28.23
CA PHE A 86 2.73 -13.22 27.95
C PHE A 86 2.55 -11.98 28.83
N LEU A 87 1.33 -11.44 28.88
CA LEU A 87 1.01 -10.27 29.69
C LEU A 87 1.28 -10.53 31.17
N LYS A 88 0.91 -11.72 31.68
CA LYS A 88 1.19 -12.12 33.05
C LYS A 88 2.69 -12.08 33.34
N ALA A 89 3.51 -12.64 32.45
CA ALA A 89 4.96 -12.63 32.59
C ALA A 89 5.55 -11.21 32.56
N MET A 90 5.04 -10.34 31.68
CA MET A 90 5.47 -8.94 31.60
C MET A 90 5.11 -8.15 32.87
N ILE A 91 3.90 -8.33 33.41
CA ILE A 91 3.46 -7.70 34.66
C ILE A 91 4.37 -8.11 35.82
N ASP A 92 4.68 -9.40 35.93
CA ASP A 92 5.47 -9.93 37.04
C ASP A 92 6.95 -9.51 36.94
N ASP A 93 7.55 -9.52 35.75
CA ASP A 93 8.98 -9.20 35.56
C ASP A 93 9.27 -7.70 35.65
N TYR A 94 8.46 -6.85 34.99
CA TYR A 94 8.67 -5.40 34.99
C TYR A 94 7.94 -4.70 36.15
N GLY A 95 7.17 -5.43 36.96
CA GLY A 95 6.37 -4.86 38.05
C GLY A 95 5.33 -3.87 37.54
N LEU A 96 4.68 -4.20 36.42
CA LEU A 96 3.79 -3.27 35.72
C LEU A 96 2.52 -2.98 36.53
N LYS A 97 2.13 -1.70 36.52
CA LYS A 97 0.93 -1.21 37.20
C LYS A 97 0.12 -0.30 36.27
N PRO A 98 -1.21 -0.31 36.35
CA PRO A 98 -2.06 0.53 35.51
C PRO A 98 -1.89 2.02 35.83
N ASN A 99 -1.82 2.81 34.77
CA ASN A 99 -1.85 4.27 34.78
C ASN A 99 -2.65 4.74 33.54
N ASN A 100 -3.89 5.21 33.75
CA ASN A 100 -4.79 5.69 32.68
C ASN A 100 -4.96 4.71 31.51
N GLY A 101 -5.11 3.41 31.82
CA GLY A 101 -5.30 2.35 30.82
C GLY A 101 -4.02 1.76 30.23
N ILE A 102 -2.84 2.32 30.52
CA ILE A 102 -1.53 1.79 30.11
C ILE A 102 -0.85 1.13 31.31
N LEU A 103 -0.11 0.04 31.09
CA LEU A 103 0.68 -0.62 32.13
C LEU A 103 2.10 -0.07 32.16
N ILE A 104 2.55 0.44 33.31
CA ILE A 104 3.85 1.09 33.47
C ILE A 104 4.64 0.44 34.61
N GLY A 105 5.93 0.18 34.38
CA GLY A 105 6.83 -0.36 35.39
C GLY A 105 8.25 -0.54 34.84
N SER A 106 9.25 -0.44 35.72
CA SER A 106 10.68 -0.67 35.40
C SER A 106 11.17 -0.02 34.10
N GLY A 107 10.73 1.20 33.81
CA GLY A 107 11.16 1.99 32.64
C GLY A 107 10.48 1.63 31.32
N ILE A 108 9.40 0.83 31.35
CA ILE A 108 8.59 0.54 30.17
C ILE A 108 7.14 0.99 30.37
N GLU A 109 6.53 1.42 29.26
CA GLU A 109 5.09 1.61 29.09
C GLU A 109 4.60 0.50 28.13
N LEU A 110 3.55 -0.22 28.51
CA LEU A 110 2.95 -1.30 27.73
C LEU A 110 1.46 -1.02 27.56
N ASP A 111 1.04 -0.82 26.32
CA ASP A 111 -0.36 -0.72 25.93
C ASP A 111 -0.83 -2.00 25.24
N MET A 112 -2.14 -2.24 25.28
CA MET A 112 -2.78 -3.44 24.78
C MET A 112 -3.88 -3.14 23.76
N GLN A 113 -4.03 -4.04 22.79
CA GLN A 113 -5.11 -3.97 21.79
C GLN A 113 -5.17 -2.62 21.05
N THR A 114 -4.00 -2.03 20.81
CA THR A 114 -3.89 -0.70 20.21
C THR A 114 -4.37 -0.73 18.76
N GLU A 115 -5.40 0.07 18.44
CA GLU A 115 -5.86 0.23 17.06
C GLU A 115 -4.92 1.11 16.25
N TYR A 116 -4.51 0.61 15.09
CA TYR A 116 -3.66 1.31 14.13
C TYR A 116 -4.11 0.97 12.70
N ASN A 117 -5.16 1.66 12.22
CA ASN A 117 -5.86 1.38 10.96
C ASN A 117 -4.88 1.11 9.80
N PRO A 118 -4.97 -0.03 9.08
CA PRO A 118 -6.04 -1.05 9.12
C PRO A 118 -5.83 -2.20 10.13
N TYR A 119 -4.81 -2.15 10.97
CA TYR A 119 -4.44 -3.24 11.87
C TYR A 119 -4.71 -2.93 13.34
N ARG A 120 -4.72 -3.97 14.17
CA ARG A 120 -4.78 -3.86 15.63
C ARG A 120 -3.66 -4.67 16.22
N LEU A 121 -2.91 -4.06 17.12
CA LEU A 121 -1.71 -4.64 17.74
C LEU A 121 -2.09 -5.38 19.02
N ASP A 122 -1.46 -6.52 19.29
CA ASP A 122 -1.64 -7.20 20.58
C ASP A 122 -1.08 -6.34 21.71
N PHE A 123 0.18 -5.91 21.57
CA PHE A 123 0.88 -5.07 22.54
C PHE A 123 1.75 -4.00 21.85
N LEU A 124 1.80 -2.81 22.46
CA LEU A 124 2.69 -1.72 22.06
C LEU A 124 3.54 -1.25 23.25
N ILE A 125 4.85 -1.40 23.13
CA ILE A 125 5.82 -1.03 24.18
C ILE A 125 6.51 0.28 23.82
N ASN A 126 6.57 1.19 24.79
CA ASN A 126 7.22 2.49 24.71
C ASN A 126 6.80 3.31 23.46
N LYS A 127 5.60 3.04 22.93
CA LYS A 127 5.03 3.69 21.73
C LYS A 127 5.81 3.47 20.43
N TRP A 128 6.74 2.51 20.37
CA TRP A 128 7.51 2.24 19.14
C TRP A 128 7.79 0.76 18.87
N LEU A 129 7.71 -0.11 19.89
CA LEU A 129 7.94 -1.54 19.76
C LEU A 129 6.60 -2.27 19.75
N VAL A 130 6.19 -2.75 18.59
CA VAL A 130 5.04 -3.63 18.40
C VAL A 130 5.46 -5.04 18.81
N VAL A 131 4.66 -5.69 19.68
CA VAL A 131 4.84 -7.09 20.06
C VAL A 131 3.58 -7.86 19.70
N GLU A 132 3.73 -8.89 18.88
CA GLU A 132 2.65 -9.77 18.44
C GLU A 132 2.91 -11.19 18.97
N VAL A 133 1.89 -11.83 19.54
CA VAL A 133 2.00 -13.18 20.10
C VAL A 133 1.35 -14.15 19.12
N ASP A 134 2.17 -14.83 18.32
CA ASP A 134 1.69 -15.64 17.21
C ASP A 134 1.30 -17.05 17.68
N GLY A 135 0.03 -17.41 17.49
CA GLY A 135 -0.54 -18.72 17.82
C GLY A 135 -0.32 -19.81 16.78
N ALA A 136 0.18 -19.50 15.58
CA ALA A 136 0.17 -20.43 14.45
C ALA A 136 1.48 -21.22 14.30
N GLU A 137 1.60 -22.35 15.00
CA GLU A 137 2.70 -23.30 14.74
C GLU A 137 2.29 -24.49 13.84
N TRP A 138 1.02 -24.62 13.42
CA TRP A 138 0.57 -25.85 12.74
C TRP A 138 -0.19 -25.74 11.41
N HIS A 139 -0.59 -24.56 10.91
CA HIS A 139 -1.24 -24.47 9.57
C HIS A 139 -1.00 -23.14 8.84
N SER A 140 0.18 -22.52 8.96
CA SER A 140 0.48 -21.25 8.29
C SER A 140 0.59 -21.48 6.77
N SER A 141 -0.47 -21.16 6.02
CA SER A 141 -0.43 -21.16 4.56
C SER A 141 0.53 -20.07 4.06
N GLN A 142 1.01 -20.19 2.82
CA GLN A 142 1.94 -19.22 2.24
C GLN A 142 1.34 -17.80 2.21
N GLU A 143 0.02 -17.69 2.05
CA GLU A 143 -0.74 -16.44 2.09
C GLU A 143 -0.77 -15.81 3.49
N ALA A 144 -0.66 -16.59 4.57
CA ALA A 144 -0.56 -16.05 5.92
C ALA A 144 0.80 -15.36 6.13
N VAL A 145 1.88 -15.99 5.65
CA VAL A 145 3.24 -15.45 5.69
C VAL A 145 3.35 -14.15 4.89
N GLU A 146 2.75 -14.10 3.69
CA GLU A 146 2.76 -12.90 2.84
C GLU A 146 2.00 -11.74 3.49
N ARG A 147 0.83 -11.98 4.07
CA ARG A 147 0.06 -10.95 4.79
C ARG A 147 0.81 -10.41 6.01
N ASP A 148 1.47 -11.30 6.75
CA ASP A 148 2.30 -10.92 7.89
C ASP A 148 3.50 -10.07 7.45
N GLY A 149 4.12 -10.41 6.32
CA GLY A 149 5.19 -9.61 5.72
C GLY A 149 4.73 -8.18 5.36
N ILE A 150 3.58 -8.05 4.69
CA ILE A 150 2.99 -6.74 4.34
C ILE A 150 2.70 -5.92 5.60
N ARG A 151 2.13 -6.56 6.63
CA ARG A 151 1.83 -5.91 7.92
C ARG A 151 3.10 -5.41 8.60
N ASP A 152 4.14 -6.23 8.65
CA ASP A 152 5.42 -5.88 9.25
C ASP A 152 6.10 -4.71 8.51
N GLU A 153 6.08 -4.73 7.18
CA GLU A 153 6.63 -3.65 6.35
C GLU A 153 5.90 -2.32 6.57
N PHE A 154 4.58 -2.36 6.72
CA PHE A 154 3.78 -1.17 7.01
C PHE A 154 4.22 -0.49 8.31
N PHE A 155 4.38 -1.24 9.40
CA PHE A 155 4.83 -0.70 10.69
C PHE A 155 6.30 -0.23 10.64
N LYS A 156 7.18 -0.99 9.98
CA LYS A 156 8.59 -0.60 9.79
C LYS A 156 8.71 0.72 9.02
N ALA A 157 7.93 0.91 7.95
CA ALA A 157 7.91 2.14 7.17
C ALA A 157 7.48 3.37 8.01
N LYS A 158 6.65 3.14 9.03
CA LYS A 158 6.14 4.15 9.96
C LYS A 158 7.04 4.37 11.18
N GLY A 159 8.19 3.71 11.24
CA GLY A 159 9.19 3.89 12.30
C GLY A 159 8.96 3.05 13.56
N PHE A 160 8.14 2.01 13.47
CA PHE A 160 8.01 0.99 14.51
C PHE A 160 9.02 -0.14 14.32
N SER A 161 9.35 -0.81 15.42
CA SER A 161 9.96 -2.14 15.39
C SER A 161 8.89 -3.18 15.67
N VAL A 162 8.90 -4.31 14.96
CA VAL A 162 7.95 -5.41 15.17
C VAL A 162 8.70 -6.62 15.73
N LEU A 163 8.21 -7.18 16.84
CA LEU A 163 8.71 -8.39 17.48
C LEU A 163 7.59 -9.43 17.54
N ARG A 164 7.73 -10.52 16.78
CA ARG A 164 6.82 -11.67 16.87
C ARG A 164 7.37 -12.70 17.85
N ILE A 165 6.53 -13.10 18.81
CA ILE A 165 6.86 -14.12 19.81
C ILE A 165 5.97 -15.33 19.57
N PRO A 166 6.54 -16.51 19.25
CA PRO A 166 5.74 -17.73 19.09
C PRO A 166 5.05 -18.11 20.40
N ALA A 167 3.76 -18.47 20.35
CA ALA A 167 2.97 -18.89 21.51
C ALA A 167 3.63 -20.04 22.28
N LYS A 168 4.29 -20.98 21.57
CA LYS A 168 5.07 -22.04 22.21
C LYS A 168 6.17 -21.49 23.12
N THR A 169 6.86 -20.43 22.73
CA THR A 169 7.88 -19.79 23.57
C THR A 169 7.23 -19.20 24.82
N VAL A 170 6.08 -18.54 24.66
CA VAL A 170 5.35 -17.98 25.80
C VAL A 170 4.91 -19.06 26.77
N PHE A 171 4.33 -20.16 26.30
CA PHE A 171 3.84 -21.24 27.17
C PHE A 171 4.96 -22.06 27.81
N GLN A 172 6.01 -22.38 27.06
CA GLN A 172 7.09 -23.26 27.54
C GLN A 172 8.14 -22.50 28.34
N THR A 173 8.42 -21.25 27.99
CA THR A 173 9.48 -20.47 28.62
C THR A 173 9.12 -18.98 28.67
N PRO A 174 8.15 -18.58 29.52
CA PRO A 174 7.69 -17.19 29.59
C PRO A 174 8.82 -16.18 29.84
N THR A 175 9.82 -16.54 30.63
CA THR A 175 11.01 -15.70 30.89
C THR A 175 11.79 -15.39 29.62
N LYS A 176 11.89 -16.36 28.69
CA LYS A 176 12.55 -16.14 27.39
C LYS A 176 11.78 -15.16 26.52
N ALA A 177 10.45 -15.17 26.57
CA ALA A 177 9.63 -14.18 25.86
C ALA A 177 9.90 -12.76 26.39
N VAL A 178 10.01 -12.61 27.71
CA VAL A 178 10.40 -11.35 28.37
C VAL A 178 11.82 -10.93 27.95
N ASP A 179 12.77 -11.88 27.89
CA ASP A 179 14.14 -11.60 27.44
C ASP A 179 14.19 -11.14 25.98
N MET A 180 13.34 -11.68 25.11
CA MET A 180 13.21 -11.22 23.72
C MET A 180 12.76 -9.75 23.64
N VAL A 181 11.79 -9.37 24.49
CA VAL A 181 11.35 -7.98 24.62
C VAL A 181 12.48 -7.10 25.14
N ARG A 182 13.19 -7.52 26.20
CA ARG A 182 14.32 -6.78 26.76
C ARG A 182 15.42 -6.57 25.73
N ALA A 183 15.74 -7.60 24.95
CA ALA A 183 16.70 -7.51 23.86
C ALA A 183 16.24 -6.58 22.74
N ALA A 184 14.94 -6.56 22.41
CA ALA A 184 14.38 -5.63 21.42
C ALA A 184 14.45 -4.17 21.91
N ILE A 185 14.12 -3.93 23.17
CA ILE A 185 14.27 -2.60 23.79
C ILE A 185 15.74 -2.16 23.79
N ALA A 186 16.66 -3.05 24.14
CA ALA A 186 18.10 -2.78 24.19
C ALA A 186 18.70 -2.48 22.79
N ARG A 187 18.16 -3.08 21.72
CA ARG A 187 18.54 -2.73 20.34
C ARG A 187 18.13 -1.30 19.95
N GLY A 188 17.17 -0.72 20.67
CA GLY A 188 16.71 0.65 20.47
C GLY A 188 15.75 0.81 19.29
N ARG A 189 15.13 1.99 19.24
CA ARG A 189 14.19 2.36 18.19
C ARG A 189 14.91 2.50 16.84
N PRO A 190 14.37 1.93 15.74
CA PRO A 190 14.94 2.14 14.41
C PRO A 190 14.94 3.63 14.05
N PRO A 191 15.98 4.13 13.35
CA PRO A 191 16.05 5.52 12.95
C PRO A 191 14.86 5.86 12.04
N GLN A 192 14.05 6.84 12.47
CA GLN A 192 12.90 7.28 11.73
C GLN A 192 13.37 7.91 10.41
N LYS A 193 12.97 7.35 9.27
CA LYS A 193 13.06 8.05 7.98
C LYS A 193 12.02 9.17 7.98
N VAL A 194 12.31 10.25 8.71
CA VAL A 194 11.52 11.47 8.60
C VAL A 194 11.76 11.99 7.20
N VAL A 195 10.74 11.91 6.35
CA VAL A 195 10.70 12.67 5.09
C VAL A 195 10.55 14.13 5.50
N VAL A 196 11.65 14.76 5.89
CA VAL A 196 11.70 16.20 6.17
C VAL A 196 11.56 16.89 4.81
N LYS A 197 10.37 17.40 4.50
CA LYS A 197 10.27 18.51 3.53
C LYS A 197 11.00 19.69 4.16
N SER A 198 11.99 20.23 3.45
CA SER A 198 12.82 21.36 3.88
C SER A 198 11.97 22.55 4.37
N PRO A 199 12.43 23.30 5.40
CA PRO A 199 11.66 24.40 5.97
C PRO A 199 11.43 25.52 4.95
N PRO A 200 10.32 26.28 5.05
CA PRO A 200 10.07 27.42 4.18
C PRO A 200 11.16 28.46 4.43
N ILE A 201 11.89 28.78 3.37
CA ILE A 201 12.97 29.74 3.35
C ILE A 201 12.45 31.11 3.83
N SER A 202 13.09 31.67 4.87
CA SER A 202 12.89 33.07 5.25
C SER A 202 13.40 33.96 4.11
N VAL A 203 12.46 34.62 3.44
CA VAL A 203 12.63 35.29 2.15
C VAL A 203 13.57 36.50 2.22
N ALA A 204 13.75 37.10 3.39
CA ALA A 204 14.47 38.38 3.50
C ALA A 204 16.01 38.27 3.48
N LYS A 205 16.61 37.17 3.98
CA LYS A 205 18.08 36.98 4.02
C LYS A 205 18.63 36.11 2.91
N THR A 206 17.78 35.35 2.22
CA THR A 206 18.18 34.46 1.13
C THR A 206 18.34 35.20 -0.19
N PHE A 207 17.63 36.32 -0.38
CA PHE A 207 17.66 37.07 -1.64
C PHE A 207 19.02 37.69 -1.96
N THR A 208 19.81 38.06 -0.95
CA THR A 208 21.11 38.73 -1.15
C THR A 208 22.26 37.76 -1.44
N ASN A 209 22.22 36.53 -0.91
CA ASN A 209 23.25 35.52 -1.16
C ASN A 209 22.91 34.59 -2.35
N SER A 210 21.64 34.39 -2.68
CA SER A 210 21.22 33.56 -3.82
C SER A 210 21.39 34.22 -5.19
N ALA A 211 21.60 35.54 -5.26
CA ALA A 211 21.74 36.23 -6.55
C ALA A 211 22.99 35.78 -7.36
N LYS A 212 24.03 35.22 -6.71
CA LYS A 212 25.22 34.71 -7.41
C LYS A 212 25.22 33.19 -7.66
N SER A 213 24.37 32.42 -6.97
CA SER A 213 24.26 30.96 -7.18
C SER A 213 22.96 30.53 -7.90
N ALA A 214 22.01 31.43 -8.10
CA ALA A 214 20.74 31.15 -8.77
C ALA A 214 20.89 30.85 -10.27
N GLY A 215 21.85 31.46 -10.97
CA GLY A 215 22.03 31.20 -12.41
C GLY A 215 22.35 29.73 -12.70
N LYS A 216 23.39 29.21 -12.04
CA LYS A 216 23.84 27.82 -12.23
C LYS A 216 22.82 26.79 -11.73
N PHE A 217 22.09 27.09 -10.66
CA PHE A 217 21.06 26.21 -10.12
C PHE A 217 19.78 26.19 -10.96
N LEU A 218 19.37 27.33 -11.54
CA LEU A 218 18.21 27.37 -12.44
C LEU A 218 18.50 26.63 -13.75
N ASP A 219 19.72 26.75 -14.29
CA ASP A 219 20.13 26.03 -15.49
C ASP A 219 20.16 24.50 -15.27
N ASP A 220 20.72 24.03 -14.15
CA ASP A 220 20.76 22.59 -13.83
C ASP A 220 19.36 22.02 -13.54
N LEU A 221 18.49 22.78 -12.86
CA LEU A 221 17.15 22.32 -12.49
C LEU A 221 16.19 22.32 -13.69
N ASP A 222 16.29 23.32 -14.58
CA ASP A 222 15.57 23.34 -15.85
C ASP A 222 15.99 22.18 -16.75
N ALA A 223 17.30 21.88 -16.80
CA ALA A 223 17.82 20.73 -17.54
C ALA A 223 17.35 19.38 -16.97
N HIS A 224 17.34 19.22 -15.64
CA HIS A 224 16.88 17.99 -14.99
C HIS A 224 15.38 17.76 -15.09
N VAL A 225 14.57 18.81 -14.92
CA VAL A 225 13.11 18.74 -15.09
C VAL A 225 12.76 18.48 -16.55
N THR A 226 13.40 19.19 -17.49
CA THR A 226 13.22 18.96 -18.93
C THR A 226 13.57 17.51 -19.31
N LYS A 227 14.68 16.96 -18.79
CA LYS A 227 15.06 15.56 -19.01
C LYS A 227 14.04 14.58 -18.44
N ALA A 228 13.60 14.77 -17.19
CA ALA A 228 12.63 13.88 -16.55
C ALA A 228 11.26 13.92 -17.25
N THR A 229 10.78 15.11 -17.62
CA THR A 229 9.55 15.29 -18.38
C THR A 229 9.66 14.70 -19.78
N ALA A 230 10.79 14.85 -20.46
CA ALA A 230 11.01 14.25 -21.78
C ALA A 230 11.00 12.71 -21.72
N ILE A 231 11.63 12.12 -20.69
CA ILE A 231 11.60 10.67 -20.46
C ILE A 231 10.17 10.20 -20.17
N ASP A 232 9.45 10.86 -19.27
CA ASP A 232 8.11 10.42 -18.89
C ASP A 232 7.11 10.59 -20.03
N LYS A 233 7.22 11.67 -20.81
CA LYS A 233 6.41 11.85 -22.02
C LYS A 233 6.69 10.78 -23.08
N ALA A 234 7.96 10.39 -23.26
CA ALA A 234 8.35 9.40 -24.26
C ALA A 234 7.96 7.96 -23.85
N ILE A 235 8.02 7.64 -22.55
CA ILE A 235 7.83 6.28 -22.03
C ILE A 235 6.42 6.06 -21.43
N GLY A 236 5.70 7.13 -21.11
CA GLY A 236 4.38 7.10 -20.48
C GLY A 236 3.37 6.15 -21.16
N PRO A 237 3.18 6.23 -22.50
CA PRO A 237 2.28 5.30 -23.19
C PRO A 237 2.68 3.82 -23.02
N ALA A 238 3.99 3.52 -23.05
CA ALA A 238 4.50 2.16 -22.84
C ALA A 238 4.31 1.68 -21.39
N LYS A 239 4.52 2.55 -20.40
CA LYS A 239 4.23 2.25 -18.98
C LYS A 239 2.75 1.94 -18.78
N GLN A 240 1.87 2.75 -19.35
CA GLN A 240 0.43 2.56 -19.24
C GLN A 240 0.01 1.25 -19.90
N ALA A 241 0.49 0.97 -21.11
CA ALA A 241 0.22 -0.30 -21.79
C ALA A 241 0.65 -1.50 -20.94
N PHE A 242 1.89 -1.49 -20.44
CA PHE A 242 2.38 -2.59 -19.59
C PHE A 242 1.60 -2.74 -18.27
N SER A 243 1.23 -1.62 -17.64
CA SER A 243 0.40 -1.65 -16.43
C SER A 243 -0.97 -2.26 -16.71
N THR A 244 -1.58 -1.97 -17.86
CA THR A 244 -2.86 -2.57 -18.26
C THR A 244 -2.70 -4.06 -18.55
N GLU A 245 -1.63 -4.46 -19.25
CA GLU A 245 -1.30 -5.88 -19.48
C GLU A 245 -1.21 -6.64 -18.15
N LYS A 246 -0.49 -6.09 -17.17
CA LYS A 246 -0.37 -6.71 -15.85
C LYS A 246 -1.73 -6.87 -15.17
N THR A 247 -2.56 -5.83 -15.15
CA THR A 247 -3.89 -5.89 -14.53
C THR A 247 -4.78 -6.96 -15.16
N VAL A 248 -4.83 -7.05 -16.50
CA VAL A 248 -5.69 -8.05 -17.18
C VAL A 248 -5.17 -9.47 -16.99
N VAL A 249 -3.85 -9.66 -16.97
CA VAL A 249 -3.23 -10.97 -16.74
C VAL A 249 -3.38 -11.42 -15.29
N ASP A 250 -3.16 -10.55 -14.32
CA ASP A 250 -3.34 -10.86 -12.89
C ASP A 250 -4.80 -11.22 -12.60
N SER A 251 -5.76 -10.50 -13.21
CA SER A 251 -7.19 -10.83 -13.15
C SER A 251 -7.47 -12.21 -13.75
N ALA A 252 -6.94 -12.49 -14.94
CA ALA A 252 -7.12 -13.77 -15.62
C ALA A 252 -6.54 -14.94 -14.81
N MET A 253 -5.33 -14.79 -14.25
CA MET A 253 -4.68 -15.78 -13.40
C MET A 253 -5.47 -16.05 -12.13
N LYS A 254 -5.99 -14.99 -11.49
CA LYS A 254 -6.84 -15.12 -10.30
C LYS A 254 -8.13 -15.89 -10.61
N THR A 255 -8.84 -15.50 -11.67
CA THR A 255 -10.07 -16.19 -12.09
C THR A 255 -9.79 -17.65 -12.47
N ALA A 256 -8.68 -17.93 -13.16
CA ALA A 256 -8.30 -19.29 -13.52
C ALA A 256 -8.05 -20.18 -12.31
N ARG A 257 -7.31 -19.69 -11.30
CA ARG A 257 -7.09 -20.44 -10.05
C ARG A 257 -8.40 -20.73 -9.33
N GLN A 258 -9.27 -19.73 -9.21
CA GLN A 258 -10.59 -19.91 -8.59
C GLN A 258 -11.44 -20.96 -9.33
N ALA A 259 -11.40 -20.98 -10.66
CA ALA A 259 -12.11 -21.98 -11.45
C ALA A 259 -11.55 -23.39 -11.22
N VAL A 260 -10.22 -23.56 -11.26
CA VAL A 260 -9.56 -24.84 -11.01
C VAL A 260 -9.83 -25.35 -9.59
N ASP A 261 -9.76 -24.48 -8.59
CA ASP A 261 -10.04 -24.84 -7.19
C ASP A 261 -11.51 -25.23 -7.00
N LEU A 262 -12.43 -24.52 -7.63
CA LEU A 262 -13.85 -24.85 -7.61
C LEU A 262 -14.10 -26.21 -8.27
N GLU A 263 -13.55 -26.45 -9.46
CA GLU A 263 -13.66 -27.74 -10.14
C GLU A 263 -13.11 -28.89 -9.28
N ALA A 264 -11.99 -28.68 -8.59
CA ALA A 264 -11.43 -29.66 -7.67
C ALA A 264 -12.37 -29.96 -6.49
N GLN A 265 -12.98 -28.93 -5.89
CA GLN A 265 -13.96 -29.08 -4.81
C GLN A 265 -15.23 -29.81 -5.29
N LEU A 266 -15.75 -29.44 -6.45
CA LEU A 266 -16.94 -30.07 -7.04
C LEU A 266 -16.67 -31.53 -7.46
N ALA A 267 -15.45 -31.85 -7.89
CA ALA A 267 -15.06 -33.23 -8.19
C ALA A 267 -14.91 -34.09 -6.92
N ALA A 268 -14.54 -33.47 -5.79
CA ALA A 268 -14.35 -34.18 -4.52
C ALA A 268 -15.67 -34.52 -3.82
N ASP A 269 -16.71 -33.71 -3.97
CA ASP A 269 -18.02 -33.91 -3.33
C ASP A 269 -19.18 -33.88 -4.36
N PRO A 270 -19.75 -35.05 -4.70
CA PRO A 270 -20.90 -35.15 -5.60
C PRO A 270 -22.16 -34.43 -5.13
N ASN A 271 -22.37 -34.29 -3.81
CA ASN A 271 -23.50 -33.53 -3.28
C ASN A 271 -23.28 -32.02 -3.47
N LEU A 272 -22.06 -31.55 -3.24
CA LEU A 272 -21.68 -30.16 -3.53
C LEU A 272 -21.88 -29.84 -5.02
N ARG A 273 -21.48 -30.75 -5.92
CA ARG A 273 -21.74 -30.61 -7.37
C ARG A 273 -23.22 -30.46 -7.68
N LYS A 274 -24.05 -31.33 -7.11
CA LYS A 274 -25.50 -31.28 -7.32
C LYS A 274 -26.12 -29.95 -6.85
N HIS A 275 -25.70 -29.45 -5.68
CA HIS A 275 -26.19 -28.18 -5.16
C HIS A 275 -25.70 -26.99 -5.99
N PHE A 276 -24.45 -27.02 -6.44
CA PHE A 276 -23.89 -26.01 -7.32
C PHE A 276 -24.65 -25.95 -8.65
N ASP A 277 -24.86 -27.11 -9.31
CA ASP A 277 -25.55 -27.18 -10.59
C ASP A 277 -27.02 -26.71 -10.46
N ALA A 278 -27.70 -27.05 -9.36
CA ALA A 278 -29.06 -26.59 -9.08
C ALA A 278 -29.13 -25.06 -8.88
N ALA A 279 -28.21 -24.49 -8.10
CA ALA A 279 -28.13 -23.06 -7.87
C ALA A 279 -27.77 -22.28 -9.15
N HIS A 280 -26.90 -22.84 -10.00
CA HIS A 280 -26.53 -22.24 -11.27
C HIS A 280 -27.72 -22.21 -12.24
N ALA A 281 -28.49 -23.29 -12.31
CA ALA A 281 -29.70 -23.37 -13.13
C ALA A 281 -30.77 -22.35 -12.66
N GLU A 282 -30.98 -22.21 -11.35
CA GLU A 282 -31.91 -21.23 -10.78
C GLU A 282 -31.48 -19.79 -11.11
N LEU A 283 -30.18 -19.49 -10.98
CA LEU A 283 -29.63 -18.18 -11.34
C LEU A 283 -29.83 -17.89 -12.84
N GLU A 284 -29.59 -18.88 -13.71
CA GLU A 284 -29.77 -18.73 -15.15
C GLU A 284 -31.24 -18.47 -15.50
N GLU A 285 -32.18 -19.18 -14.89
CA GLU A 285 -33.62 -18.96 -15.05
C GLU A 285 -34.03 -17.55 -14.57
N LEU A 286 -33.47 -17.09 -13.45
CA LEU A 286 -33.69 -15.74 -12.94
C LEU A 286 -33.12 -14.67 -13.89
N MET A 287 -31.92 -14.88 -14.43
CA MET A 287 -31.31 -13.99 -15.41
C MET A 287 -32.11 -13.93 -16.72
N GLN A 288 -32.57 -15.09 -17.21
CA GLN A 288 -33.40 -15.17 -18.42
C GLN A 288 -34.76 -14.50 -18.20
N SER A 289 -35.46 -14.81 -17.11
CA SER A 289 -36.74 -14.17 -16.79
C SER A 289 -36.62 -12.66 -16.60
N THR A 290 -35.51 -12.18 -16.04
CA THR A 290 -35.21 -10.74 -15.90
C THR A 290 -34.96 -10.08 -17.26
N LYS A 291 -34.20 -10.73 -18.16
CA LYS A 291 -33.99 -10.23 -19.54
C LYS A 291 -35.31 -10.09 -20.30
N THR A 292 -36.17 -11.11 -20.22
CA THR A 292 -37.49 -11.13 -20.87
C THR A 292 -38.45 -10.08 -20.29
N LYS A 293 -38.40 -9.84 -18.96
CA LYS A 293 -39.29 -8.89 -18.27
C LYS A 293 -38.94 -7.42 -18.52
N TYR A 294 -37.68 -7.10 -18.78
CA TYR A 294 -37.22 -5.71 -18.97
C TYR A 294 -36.82 -5.37 -20.42
N GLY A 295 -37.08 -6.26 -21.38
CA GLY A 295 -36.83 -5.99 -22.81
C GLY A 295 -35.37 -5.65 -23.13
N ARG A 296 -34.40 -6.24 -22.39
CA ARG A 296 -32.97 -6.17 -22.76
C ARG A 296 -32.68 -7.17 -23.88
N ASP A 297 -33.23 -6.92 -25.07
CA ASP A 297 -32.90 -7.67 -26.29
C ASP A 297 -31.64 -7.13 -26.98
N LYS A 298 -31.01 -6.08 -26.45
CA LYS A 298 -29.69 -5.64 -26.92
C LYS A 298 -28.62 -6.54 -26.31
N PRO A 299 -27.79 -7.23 -27.12
CA PRO A 299 -26.60 -7.90 -26.61
C PRO A 299 -25.77 -6.85 -25.88
N GLU A 300 -25.47 -7.09 -24.59
CA GLU A 300 -24.48 -6.30 -23.87
C GLU A 300 -23.17 -6.43 -24.65
N GLU A 301 -22.69 -5.32 -25.23
CA GLU A 301 -21.44 -5.34 -25.98
C GLU A 301 -20.34 -5.84 -25.04
N PRO A 302 -19.56 -6.86 -25.42
CA PRO A 302 -18.51 -7.39 -24.56
C PRO A 302 -17.55 -6.26 -24.20
N THR A 303 -17.28 -6.11 -22.91
CA THR A 303 -16.34 -5.11 -22.41
C THR A 303 -14.94 -5.47 -22.92
N THR A 304 -14.51 -4.79 -23.98
CA THR A 304 -13.20 -5.00 -24.59
C THR A 304 -12.21 -3.97 -24.05
N ILE A 305 -11.02 -4.43 -23.70
CA ILE A 305 -9.91 -3.60 -23.23
C ILE A 305 -8.89 -3.50 -24.36
N THR A 306 -8.73 -2.30 -24.88
CA THR A 306 -7.73 -2.02 -25.93
C THR A 306 -6.39 -1.68 -25.30
N ILE A 307 -5.37 -2.51 -25.56
CA ILE A 307 -3.99 -2.29 -25.11
C ILE A 307 -3.15 -1.93 -26.34
N SER A 308 -2.58 -0.73 -26.37
CA SER A 308 -1.70 -0.30 -27.45
C SER A 308 -0.37 -1.08 -27.40
N PRO A 309 0.17 -1.52 -28.56
CA PRO A 309 1.46 -2.19 -28.61
C PRO A 309 2.59 -1.33 -28.04
N ILE A 310 3.45 -1.93 -27.20
CA ILE A 310 4.63 -1.26 -26.67
C ILE A 310 5.68 -1.16 -27.78
N THR A 311 5.85 0.04 -28.32
CA THR A 311 6.79 0.32 -29.40
C THR A 311 7.99 1.13 -28.89
N ARG A 312 9.10 1.06 -29.64
CA ARG A 312 10.30 1.84 -29.32
C ARG A 312 9.96 3.35 -29.38
N PRO A 313 10.33 4.14 -28.36
CA PRO A 313 10.09 5.58 -28.37
C PRO A 313 10.81 6.28 -29.53
N ALA A 314 10.25 7.39 -29.99
CA ALA A 314 10.89 8.24 -30.99
C ALA A 314 12.21 8.82 -30.46
N SER A 315 13.21 8.95 -31.34
CA SER A 315 14.50 9.51 -30.98
C SER A 315 14.38 10.98 -30.55
N HIS A 316 15.06 11.34 -29.47
CA HIS A 316 15.14 12.72 -29.00
C HIS A 316 16.37 13.43 -29.61
N PRO A 317 16.27 14.73 -30.00
CA PRO A 317 17.39 15.47 -30.58
C PRO A 317 18.61 15.59 -29.65
N ASP A 318 18.37 15.73 -28.35
CA ASP A 318 19.43 15.68 -27.33
C ASP A 318 19.89 14.23 -27.10
N SER A 319 21.18 13.97 -27.32
CA SER A 319 21.80 12.64 -27.21
C SER A 319 21.75 12.05 -25.80
N ASN A 320 21.93 12.87 -24.76
CA ASN A 320 21.91 12.43 -23.36
C ASN A 320 20.49 12.11 -22.89
N ILE A 321 19.50 12.89 -23.33
CA ILE A 321 18.08 12.60 -23.08
C ILE A 321 17.66 11.36 -23.86
N ASN A 322 18.07 11.23 -25.12
CA ASN A 322 17.78 10.07 -25.95
C ASN A 322 18.35 8.76 -25.35
N ALA A 323 19.60 8.79 -24.87
CA ALA A 323 20.20 7.64 -24.18
C ALA A 323 19.41 7.25 -22.92
N ALA A 324 18.95 8.23 -22.13
CA ALA A 324 18.15 7.97 -20.94
C ALA A 324 16.75 7.42 -21.26
N ILE A 325 16.10 7.91 -22.32
CA ILE A 325 14.83 7.37 -22.83
C ILE A 325 15.02 5.90 -23.25
N LEU A 326 16.07 5.61 -24.01
CA LEU A 326 16.36 4.24 -24.45
C LEU A 326 16.63 3.31 -23.28
N LEU A 327 17.41 3.75 -22.27
CA LEU A 327 17.66 2.96 -21.07
C LEU A 327 16.37 2.69 -20.29
N ALA A 328 15.52 3.70 -20.09
CA ALA A 328 14.23 3.54 -19.43
C ALA A 328 13.30 2.57 -20.18
N TYR A 329 13.29 2.63 -21.51
CA TYR A 329 12.54 1.70 -22.36
C TYR A 329 13.06 0.25 -22.27
N LEU A 330 14.39 0.07 -22.27
CA LEU A 330 15.00 -1.25 -22.12
C LEU A 330 14.70 -1.87 -20.76
N ASN A 331 14.73 -1.07 -19.69
CA ASN A 331 14.34 -1.53 -18.35
C ASN A 331 12.87 -1.95 -18.32
N LEU A 332 11.96 -1.11 -18.83
CA LEU A 332 10.52 -1.43 -18.90
C LEU A 332 10.24 -2.71 -19.69
N THR A 333 10.86 -2.87 -20.85
CA THR A 333 10.67 -4.07 -21.69
C THR A 333 11.32 -5.31 -21.07
N GLY A 334 12.43 -5.16 -20.34
CA GLY A 334 13.03 -6.21 -19.53
C GLY A 334 12.14 -6.64 -18.36
N ASP A 335 11.52 -5.69 -17.66
CA ASP A 335 10.53 -5.96 -16.60
C ASP A 335 9.31 -6.70 -17.15
N ARG A 336 8.79 -6.24 -18.29
CA ARG A 336 7.71 -6.92 -19.02
C ARG A 336 8.10 -8.36 -19.35
N ALA A 337 9.26 -8.57 -19.96
CA ALA A 337 9.70 -9.92 -20.33
C ALA A 337 9.79 -10.86 -19.12
N ARG A 338 10.33 -10.38 -17.99
CA ARG A 338 10.37 -11.15 -16.72
C ARG A 338 8.96 -11.50 -16.24
N TYR A 339 8.05 -10.53 -16.17
CA TYR A 339 6.68 -10.76 -15.75
C TYR A 339 5.97 -11.82 -16.60
N PHE A 340 6.07 -11.72 -17.93
CA PHE A 340 5.47 -12.71 -18.83
C PHE A 340 6.14 -14.09 -18.70
N ASN A 341 7.45 -14.16 -18.46
CA ASN A 341 8.13 -15.43 -18.17
C ASN A 341 7.60 -16.07 -16.88
N ASP A 342 7.39 -15.29 -15.83
CA ASP A 342 6.86 -15.78 -14.54
C ASP A 342 5.43 -16.31 -14.70
N VAL A 343 4.59 -15.62 -15.46
CA VAL A 343 3.23 -16.08 -15.79
C VAL A 343 3.27 -17.38 -16.58
N ARG A 344 4.16 -17.50 -17.59
CA ARG A 344 4.34 -18.75 -18.34
C ARG A 344 4.80 -19.90 -17.44
N ALA A 345 5.70 -19.65 -16.50
CA ALA A 345 6.16 -20.67 -15.56
C ALA A 345 5.00 -21.17 -14.69
N GLN A 346 4.15 -20.27 -14.19
CA GLN A 346 2.97 -20.64 -13.42
C GLN A 346 1.98 -21.48 -14.22
N ILE A 347 1.68 -21.11 -15.46
CA ILE A 347 0.80 -21.88 -16.35
C ILE A 347 1.42 -23.23 -16.72
N SER A 348 2.74 -23.30 -16.88
CA SER A 348 3.44 -24.55 -17.16
C SER A 348 3.41 -25.50 -15.96
N ASN A 349 3.44 -24.97 -14.74
CA ASN A 349 3.36 -25.75 -13.51
C ASN A 349 1.95 -26.32 -13.26
N ASP A 350 0.89 -25.60 -13.64
CA ASP A 350 -0.49 -26.12 -13.62
C ASP A 350 -1.17 -25.91 -14.98
N PRO A 351 -1.13 -26.91 -15.88
CA PRO A 351 -1.70 -26.82 -17.22
C PRO A 351 -3.20 -26.49 -17.25
N ARG A 352 -3.94 -26.75 -16.17
CA ARG A 352 -5.38 -26.45 -16.08
C ARG A 352 -5.64 -24.94 -16.11
N LEU A 353 -4.67 -24.12 -15.70
CA LEU A 353 -4.80 -22.66 -15.74
C LEU A 353 -4.85 -22.12 -17.17
N SER A 354 -4.19 -22.80 -18.13
CA SER A 354 -3.99 -22.28 -19.48
C SER A 354 -5.30 -21.98 -20.22
N SER A 355 -6.30 -22.85 -20.11
CA SER A 355 -7.59 -22.68 -20.79
C SER A 355 -8.36 -21.49 -20.21
N HIS A 356 -8.47 -21.40 -18.89
CA HIS A 356 -9.19 -20.32 -18.21
C HIS A 356 -8.52 -18.96 -18.40
N VAL A 357 -7.18 -18.89 -18.38
CA VAL A 357 -6.45 -17.64 -18.64
C VAL A 357 -6.70 -17.17 -20.07
N LYS A 358 -6.61 -18.09 -21.04
CA LYS A 358 -6.91 -17.79 -22.45
C LYS A 358 -8.32 -17.25 -22.61
N GLU A 359 -9.32 -17.97 -22.12
CA GLU A 359 -10.73 -17.60 -22.22
C GLU A 359 -11.00 -16.21 -21.60
N HIS A 360 -10.45 -15.95 -20.42
CA HIS A 360 -10.62 -14.67 -19.75
C HIS A 360 -10.02 -13.50 -20.54
N LEU A 361 -8.83 -13.68 -21.11
CA LEU A 361 -8.18 -12.65 -21.93
C LEU A 361 -8.90 -12.45 -23.26
N GLU A 362 -9.36 -13.52 -23.91
CA GLU A 362 -10.14 -13.45 -25.15
C GLU A 362 -11.48 -12.74 -24.94
N ARG A 363 -12.16 -12.98 -23.82
CA ARG A 363 -13.40 -12.28 -23.43
C ARG A 363 -13.20 -10.77 -23.26
N LEU A 364 -12.02 -10.35 -22.80
CA LEU A 364 -11.63 -8.95 -22.68
C LEU A 364 -11.04 -8.36 -23.97
N GLY A 365 -11.00 -9.11 -25.08
CA GLY A 365 -10.39 -8.68 -26.34
C GLY A 365 -8.85 -8.60 -26.32
N CYS A 366 -8.20 -9.13 -25.28
CA CYS A 366 -6.76 -9.06 -25.05
C CYS A 366 -5.98 -10.19 -25.76
N HIS A 367 -6.31 -10.49 -27.02
CA HIS A 367 -5.73 -11.60 -27.78
C HIS A 367 -4.20 -11.49 -27.95
N ALA A 368 -3.69 -10.27 -28.13
CA ALA A 368 -2.26 -10.02 -28.28
C ALA A 368 -1.48 -10.38 -27.00
N VAL A 369 -2.06 -10.10 -25.83
CA VAL A 369 -1.46 -10.45 -24.54
C VAL A 369 -1.38 -11.95 -24.37
N TRP A 370 -2.45 -12.68 -24.75
CA TRP A 370 -2.42 -14.13 -24.75
C TRP A 370 -1.35 -14.69 -25.70
N ALA A 371 -1.21 -14.15 -26.92
CA ALA A 371 -0.18 -14.58 -27.85
C ALA A 371 1.25 -14.40 -27.28
N GLU A 372 1.49 -13.32 -26.55
CA GLU A 372 2.77 -13.06 -25.86
C GLU A 372 3.03 -14.03 -24.69
N ILE A 373 1.98 -14.48 -24.00
CA ILE A 373 2.08 -15.53 -22.98
C ILE A 373 2.29 -16.89 -23.64
N ALA A 374 1.56 -17.22 -24.70
CA ALA A 374 1.60 -18.52 -25.35
C ALA A 374 2.89 -18.78 -26.14
N THR A 375 3.67 -17.74 -26.46
CA THR A 375 4.93 -17.87 -27.17
C THR A 375 6.04 -18.41 -26.26
N THR A 376 6.71 -19.48 -26.71
CA THR A 376 7.88 -20.06 -26.05
C THR A 376 9.03 -19.04 -26.03
N PRO A 377 9.88 -18.98 -24.97
CA PRO A 377 10.97 -18.02 -24.93
C PRO A 377 11.85 -18.17 -26.16
N LYS A 378 11.94 -17.13 -27.01
CA LYS A 378 13.05 -17.03 -27.95
C LYS A 378 14.30 -16.83 -27.10
N THR A 379 15.17 -17.83 -27.03
CA THR A 379 16.55 -17.61 -26.61
C THR A 379 17.10 -16.46 -27.44
N LEU A 380 17.34 -15.32 -26.80
CA LEU A 380 18.06 -14.21 -27.38
C LEU A 380 19.50 -14.68 -27.63
N SER A 381 19.75 -15.18 -28.84
CA SER A 381 21.10 -15.30 -29.39
C SER A 381 21.62 -13.88 -29.54
N ILE A 382 22.50 -13.45 -28.63
CA ILE A 382 23.27 -12.22 -28.77
C ILE A 382 24.39 -12.51 -29.80
N PRO A 383 24.52 -11.74 -30.89
CA PRO A 383 25.66 -11.86 -31.80
C PRO A 383 26.99 -11.45 -31.15
#